data_AF-A0A948YFX8-F1
#
_entry.id   AF-A0A948YFX8-F1
#
_cell.length_a   1.000
_cell.length_b   1.000
_cell.length_c   1.000
_cell.angle_alpha   90.00
_cell.angle_beta   90.00
_cell.angle_gamma   90.00
#
_symmetry.space_group_name_H-M   'P 1'
#
loop_
_entity.id
_entity.type
_entity.pdbx_description
1 polymer ?
#
loop_
_entity_poly.entity_id
_entity_poly.type
_entity_poly.pdbx_seq_one_letter_code
_entity_poly.pdbx_strand_id
1 'polypeptide(L)'
;MKNTVDYKSRFRILKGGKISLVVSALLVGSSLIGTGAHATPCITSYTIDSNTSNQSISMCDDTSVTVNGTINVTDYYVSLAVSGPYSLTLTNNGTVSDNFSTGASAIFIANVSGLNLTNNGDINATAGEDSTSATGVELYSSTYADLNNSRITNNDTITVTAAQNAYGIKFDSRYSVIDSTIINDGQIAVQGGNRSIGISLPTRNFDGNSSVINTENGVIDASSTNGDAQGISVEYFHDTASIVNSGTINVTASDDGTGIYAYELYDSSSVTNSGTISVTAGTASGNKAYGIYTDSLHDNASITNAGTIEATGFDAYGIRLDNPMHATSSITNETQGVITATSTGDEAHGIKIDADLYTSASIVNKGTINAIAVGNWAYGIDVRNMGEDSTITNSETGVINASAIDAQAYGIYVHSSLNDSASVVNNGTIMVDGHSGAHGLRINYASADSNITNNGTITATIDGVADYRAYSLVEDTGTDAVINNTANGVLNGNLTVAGTLRNSGLISLPHNATGYKYAQADNFIQTATGTLEIGLFSDATLGEDSAPIMSYSQLRTNNASFA
;
A
#
# COMPACT_ATOMS: atom_id res chain seq x y z
N MET A 1 15.44 -0.31 79.76
CA MET A 1 15.04 1.10 79.98
C MET A 1 16.30 1.87 80.33
N LYS A 2 16.70 3.01 79.76
CA LYS A 2 16.23 3.90 78.70
C LYS A 2 17.51 4.62 78.26
N ASN A 3 17.97 4.42 77.01
CA ASN A 3 18.86 5.40 76.38
C ASN A 3 17.96 6.38 75.63
N THR A 4 17.71 7.53 76.24
CA THR A 4 17.11 8.69 75.58
C THR A 4 18.23 9.67 75.25
N VAL A 5 18.66 9.68 73.99
CA VAL A 5 19.47 10.76 73.42
C VAL A 5 18.50 11.87 73.01
N ASP A 6 18.50 12.96 73.78
CA ASP A 6 17.75 14.20 73.51
C ASP A 6 18.60 15.08 72.58
N TYR A 7 18.26 15.17 71.29
CA TYR A 7 18.87 16.12 70.37
C TYR A 7 18.17 17.48 70.51
N LYS A 8 18.67 18.32 71.42
CA LYS A 8 18.39 19.77 71.40
C LYS A 8 19.52 20.50 70.72
N SER A 9 19.46 20.61 69.40
CA SER A 9 20.22 21.64 68.67
C SER A 9 19.72 23.02 69.09
N ARG A 10 20.52 23.74 69.86
CA ARG A 10 20.30 25.18 70.11
C ARG A 10 21.35 25.96 69.33
N PHE A 11 20.94 26.61 68.26
CA PHE A 11 21.70 27.74 67.72
C PHE A 11 21.37 28.98 68.56
N ARG A 12 22.40 29.64 69.08
CA ARG A 12 22.31 31.03 69.54
C ARG A 12 23.12 31.89 68.59
N ILE A 13 22.44 32.78 67.87
CA ILE A 13 23.08 33.88 67.16
C ILE A 13 22.99 35.10 68.08
N LEU A 14 24.14 35.63 68.50
CA LEU A 14 24.20 36.89 69.23
C LEU A 14 24.35 38.04 68.24
N LYS A 15 23.58 39.11 68.49
CA LYS A 15 23.54 40.35 67.71
C LYS A 15 24.91 41.04 67.80
N GLY A 16 25.61 41.20 66.66
CA GLY A 16 26.74 42.14 66.52
C GLY A 16 28.15 41.57 66.28
N GLY A 17 28.33 40.28 65.98
CA GLY A 17 29.65 39.70 65.71
C GLY A 17 29.83 39.27 64.25
N LYS A 18 30.90 39.72 63.58
CA LYS A 18 31.38 39.15 62.31
C LYS A 18 31.60 37.65 62.48
N ILE A 19 31.02 36.84 61.60
CA ILE A 19 31.33 35.41 61.50
C ILE A 19 32.64 35.30 60.71
N SER A 20 33.74 35.04 61.40
CA SER A 20 34.95 34.50 60.76
C SER A 20 34.87 32.99 60.81
N LEU A 21 34.74 32.37 59.64
CA LEU A 21 34.94 30.94 59.47
C LEU A 21 36.45 30.68 59.58
N VAL A 22 36.92 30.24 60.75
CA VAL A 22 38.27 29.72 60.90
C VAL A 22 38.27 28.29 60.36
N VAL A 23 38.69 28.14 59.11
CA VAL A 23 39.07 26.83 58.56
C VAL A 23 40.42 26.50 59.18
N SER A 24 40.40 25.70 60.24
CA SER A 24 41.61 25.06 60.77
C SER A 24 42.13 24.11 59.69
N ALA A 25 43.32 24.40 59.17
CA ALA A 25 44.04 23.55 58.25
C ALA A 25 44.14 22.12 58.81
N LEU A 26 43.39 21.20 58.22
CA LEU A 26 43.66 19.79 58.34
C LEU A 26 44.91 19.53 57.51
N LEU A 27 46.02 19.28 58.20
CA LEU A 27 47.29 18.86 57.61
C LEU A 27 47.10 17.44 57.04
N VAL A 28 46.57 17.35 55.82
CA VAL A 28 46.54 16.10 55.07
C VAL A 28 47.92 15.96 54.42
N GLY A 29 48.64 14.90 54.78
CA GLY A 29 49.97 14.61 54.25
C GLY A 29 49.97 14.61 52.71
N SER A 30 51.06 15.12 52.15
CA SER A 30 51.33 15.27 50.71
C SER A 30 51.49 13.95 49.94
N SER A 31 50.84 12.88 50.39
CA SER A 31 50.71 11.58 49.72
C SER A 31 49.25 11.22 49.38
N LEU A 32 48.29 12.12 49.60
CA LEU A 32 46.87 11.96 49.26
C LEU A 32 46.35 12.94 48.18
N ILE A 33 47.24 13.64 47.47
CA ILE A 33 46.89 14.39 46.25
C ILE A 33 47.50 13.62 45.08
N GLY A 34 46.84 12.52 44.73
CA GLY A 34 47.40 11.53 43.83
C GLY A 34 46.36 10.67 43.13
N THR A 35 45.17 11.20 42.90
CA THR A 35 44.35 10.88 41.72
C THR A 35 43.46 12.09 41.52
N GLY A 36 43.77 12.94 40.53
CA GLY A 36 42.68 13.70 39.92
C GLY A 36 41.62 12.67 39.54
N ALA A 37 40.37 12.87 39.94
CA ALA A 37 39.28 12.16 39.30
C ALA A 37 39.35 12.60 37.83
N HIS A 38 40.12 11.87 37.03
CA HIS A 38 40.11 12.00 35.59
C HIS A 38 38.74 11.48 35.21
N ALA A 39 37.75 12.38 35.14
CA ALA A 39 36.58 12.12 34.34
C ALA A 39 37.12 11.77 32.96
N THR A 40 36.99 10.50 32.58
CA THR A 40 37.39 10.03 31.25
C THR A 40 36.79 11.00 30.24
N PRO A 41 37.61 11.60 29.34
CA PRO A 41 37.10 12.53 28.35
C PRO A 41 35.92 11.90 27.61
N CYS A 42 34.80 12.63 27.51
CA CYS A 42 33.68 12.21 26.68
C CYS A 42 34.17 12.09 25.23
N ILE A 43 34.07 10.89 24.66
CA ILE A 43 34.44 10.63 23.28
C ILE A 43 33.19 10.80 22.42
N THR A 44 33.24 11.74 21.50
CA THR A 44 32.13 12.12 20.61
C THR A 44 32.40 11.80 19.14
N SER A 45 33.56 11.21 18.84
CA SER A 45 33.93 10.80 17.49
C SER A 45 34.63 9.45 17.51
N TYR A 46 34.07 8.50 16.79
CA TYR A 46 34.56 7.13 16.67
C TYR A 46 34.84 6.83 15.20
N THR A 47 36.05 6.38 14.88
CA THR A 47 36.42 5.89 13.55
C THR A 47 36.87 4.44 13.65
N ILE A 48 36.25 3.56 12.86
CA ILE A 48 36.50 2.12 12.85
C ILE A 48 37.09 1.77 11.48
N ASP A 49 38.43 1.69 11.39
CA ASP A 49 39.16 1.49 10.13
C ASP A 49 39.67 0.04 9.90
N SER A 50 39.58 -0.83 10.90
CA SER A 50 40.14 -2.19 10.86
C SER A 50 39.10 -3.24 11.24
N ASN A 51 39.39 -4.51 10.95
CA ASN A 51 38.56 -5.65 11.37
C ASN A 51 38.42 -5.69 12.89
N THR A 52 37.27 -5.29 13.42
CA THR A 52 36.97 -5.31 14.85
C THR A 52 35.91 -6.35 15.18
N SER A 53 35.95 -6.85 16.43
CA SER A 53 34.81 -7.53 17.05
C SER A 53 33.65 -6.55 17.27
N ASN A 54 32.58 -7.04 17.89
CA ASN A 54 31.42 -6.23 18.29
C ASN A 54 31.81 -4.89 18.94
N GLN A 55 31.11 -3.83 18.55
CA GLN A 55 31.32 -2.47 19.04
C GLN A 55 30.09 -2.02 19.83
N SER A 56 30.31 -1.47 21.02
CA SER A 56 29.26 -0.89 21.85
C SER A 56 29.66 0.52 22.27
N ILE A 57 28.87 1.50 21.85
CA ILE A 57 29.11 2.93 22.07
C ILE A 57 27.98 3.47 22.93
N SER A 58 28.35 4.00 24.10
CA SER A 58 27.44 4.76 24.97
C SER A 58 27.76 6.24 24.83
N MET A 59 26.76 7.01 24.37
CA MET A 59 26.89 8.41 24.04
C MET A 59 26.81 9.27 25.30
N CYS A 60 27.76 10.20 25.43
CA CYS A 60 27.81 11.19 26.50
C CYS A 60 27.57 12.63 26.01
N ASP A 61 27.50 12.82 24.69
CA ASP A 61 27.13 14.04 23.97
C ASP A 61 26.75 13.65 22.53
N ASP A 62 26.43 14.64 21.68
CA ASP A 62 26.26 14.43 20.24
C ASP A 62 27.47 13.68 19.66
N THR A 63 27.21 12.57 18.98
CA THR A 63 28.25 11.60 18.62
C THR A 63 28.29 11.34 17.12
N SER A 64 29.50 11.25 16.57
CA SER A 64 29.78 10.81 15.21
C SER A 64 30.45 9.43 15.22
N VAL A 65 29.95 8.53 14.39
CA VAL A 65 30.52 7.18 14.18
C VAL A 65 30.77 7.00 12.69
N THR A 66 32.00 6.65 12.32
CA THR A 66 32.36 6.34 10.93
C THR A 66 33.01 4.96 10.88
N VAL A 67 32.44 4.07 10.07
CA VAL A 67 32.97 2.74 9.79
C VAL A 67 33.58 2.75 8.39
N ASN A 68 34.89 2.61 8.27
CA ASN A 68 35.58 2.46 6.98
C ASN A 68 36.12 1.02 6.78
N GLY A 69 36.32 0.28 7.87
CA GLY A 69 36.76 -1.10 7.87
C GLY A 69 35.61 -2.10 7.94
N THR A 70 35.89 -3.30 8.44
CA THR A 70 34.89 -4.35 8.64
C THR A 70 34.60 -4.56 10.12
N ILE A 71 33.34 -4.60 10.51
CA ILE A 71 32.88 -5.16 11.78
C ILE A 71 32.23 -6.50 11.42
N ASN A 72 32.77 -7.60 11.92
CA ASN A 72 32.19 -8.93 11.65
C ASN A 72 32.06 -9.71 12.96
N VAL A 73 30.83 -10.09 13.30
CA VAL A 73 30.48 -10.74 14.56
C VAL A 73 29.78 -12.04 14.27
N THR A 74 30.12 -13.11 15.00
CA THR A 74 29.57 -14.46 14.78
C THR A 74 28.98 -15.10 16.04
N ASP A 75 29.19 -14.48 17.19
CA ASP A 75 28.94 -15.05 18.52
C ASP A 75 28.17 -14.08 19.44
N TYR A 76 27.66 -12.99 18.90
CA TYR A 76 26.94 -11.96 19.64
C TYR A 76 25.82 -11.36 18.79
N TYR A 77 24.72 -10.98 19.42
CA TYR A 77 23.48 -10.53 18.77
C TYR A 77 23.58 -9.17 18.05
N VAL A 78 24.65 -8.41 18.28
CA VAL A 78 24.82 -7.08 17.68
C VAL A 78 26.25 -6.84 17.21
N SER A 79 26.42 -6.37 15.97
CA SER A 79 27.72 -5.92 15.49
C SER A 79 28.09 -4.53 15.94
N LEU A 80 27.23 -3.54 15.71
CA LEU A 80 27.41 -2.17 16.15
C LEU A 80 26.20 -1.70 16.97
N ALA A 81 26.40 -1.54 18.28
CA ALA A 81 25.40 -0.97 19.19
C ALA A 81 25.76 0.48 19.51
N VAL A 82 24.85 1.43 19.27
CA VAL A 82 25.02 2.83 19.68
C VAL A 82 23.81 3.26 20.51
N SER A 83 24.05 3.84 21.68
CA SER A 83 22.94 4.23 22.56
C SER A 83 23.21 5.50 23.36
N GLY A 84 22.18 6.31 23.55
CA GLY A 84 22.18 7.45 24.45
C GLY A 84 21.36 8.63 23.92
N PRO A 85 20.93 9.55 24.82
CA PRO A 85 19.88 10.54 24.55
C PRO A 85 20.30 11.72 23.66
N TYR A 86 21.42 11.60 22.95
CA TYR A 86 22.01 12.67 22.14
C TYR A 86 21.82 12.38 20.64
N SER A 87 22.19 13.34 19.80
CA SER A 87 22.10 13.18 18.36
C SER A 87 23.22 12.26 17.86
N LEU A 88 22.90 11.38 16.91
CA LEU A 88 23.85 10.45 16.31
C LEU A 88 24.01 10.75 14.82
N THR A 89 25.26 10.94 14.37
CA THR A 89 25.62 10.81 12.95
C THR A 89 26.40 9.53 12.75
N LEU A 90 25.86 8.59 11.98
CA LEU A 90 26.49 7.31 11.67
C LEU A 90 26.73 7.21 10.17
N THR A 91 27.97 6.93 9.77
CA THR A 91 28.34 6.70 8.37
C THR A 91 29.03 5.36 8.24
N ASN A 92 28.44 4.44 7.48
CA ASN A 92 29.09 3.20 7.08
C ASN A 92 29.63 3.34 5.66
N ASN A 93 30.95 3.29 5.48
CA ASN A 93 31.64 3.20 4.19
C ASN A 93 32.29 1.82 4.00
N GLY A 94 32.18 0.94 5.00
CA GLY A 94 32.81 -0.38 5.01
C GLY A 94 31.76 -1.47 5.12
N THR A 95 32.04 -2.50 5.90
CA THR A 95 31.12 -3.64 6.10
C THR A 95 30.75 -3.77 7.57
N VAL A 96 29.47 -3.83 7.88
CA VAL A 96 28.97 -4.20 9.22
C VAL A 96 28.18 -5.50 9.09
N SER A 97 28.69 -6.59 9.66
CA SER A 97 28.16 -7.94 9.45
C SER A 97 27.95 -8.68 10.76
N ASP A 98 26.73 -9.11 11.02
CA ASP A 98 26.37 -10.01 12.10
C ASP A 98 25.94 -11.37 11.54
N ASN A 99 26.58 -12.44 11.97
CA ASN A 99 26.29 -13.83 11.59
C ASN A 99 26.17 -14.69 12.85
N PHE A 100 25.19 -14.38 13.70
CA PHE A 100 24.95 -15.11 14.93
C PHE A 100 23.72 -16.04 14.84
N SER A 101 23.93 -17.31 15.20
CA SER A 101 22.93 -18.36 14.98
C SER A 101 21.64 -18.22 15.78
N THR A 102 21.62 -17.43 16.87
CA THR A 102 20.41 -17.24 17.71
C THR A 102 19.72 -15.90 17.51
N GLY A 103 20.23 -15.04 16.62
CA GLY A 103 19.61 -13.77 16.22
C GLY A 103 20.67 -12.73 15.89
N ALA A 104 20.44 -11.90 14.89
CA ALA A 104 21.47 -11.01 14.35
C ALA A 104 20.93 -9.59 14.16
N SER A 105 21.67 -8.58 14.61
CA SER A 105 21.37 -7.16 14.40
C SER A 105 22.66 -6.46 13.99
N ALA A 106 22.82 -6.16 12.69
CA ALA A 106 24.08 -5.60 12.22
C ALA A 106 24.32 -4.21 12.83
N ILE A 107 23.32 -3.34 12.81
CA ILE A 107 23.34 -2.04 13.48
C ILE A 107 22.14 -1.93 14.40
N PHE A 108 22.39 -1.71 15.68
CA PHE A 108 21.36 -1.44 16.70
C PHE A 108 21.56 -0.04 17.28
N ILE A 109 20.55 0.82 17.17
CA ILE A 109 20.58 2.19 17.69
C ILE A 109 19.46 2.36 18.70
N ALA A 110 19.78 2.83 19.90
CA ALA A 110 18.82 2.95 20.99
C ALA A 110 18.77 4.33 21.65
N ASN A 111 17.56 4.87 21.78
CA ASN A 111 17.22 6.07 22.55
C ASN A 111 18.01 7.32 22.11
N VAL A 112 18.13 7.56 20.80
CA VAL A 112 18.79 8.76 20.25
C VAL A 112 17.77 9.85 19.94
N SER A 113 18.08 11.10 20.28
CA SER A 113 17.15 12.25 20.10
C SER A 113 17.09 12.77 18.65
N GLY A 114 17.99 12.29 17.79
CA GLY A 114 18.00 12.51 16.35
C GLY A 114 19.04 11.62 15.71
N LEU A 115 18.73 11.07 14.53
CA LEU A 115 19.62 10.16 13.81
C LEU A 115 19.90 10.67 12.40
N ASN A 116 21.16 10.72 12.00
CA ASN A 116 21.58 10.82 10.62
C ASN A 116 22.42 9.58 10.29
N LEU A 117 21.80 8.55 9.73
CA LEU A 117 22.48 7.34 9.27
C LEU A 117 22.67 7.38 7.75
N THR A 118 23.89 7.18 7.28
CA THR A 118 24.21 6.98 5.86
C THR A 118 24.97 5.66 5.68
N ASN A 119 24.40 4.75 4.91
CA ASN A 119 25.07 3.54 4.45
C ASN A 119 25.58 3.71 3.02
N ASN A 120 26.91 3.68 2.84
CA ASN A 120 27.63 3.69 1.57
C ASN A 120 28.45 2.39 1.37
N GLY A 121 28.19 1.37 2.18
CA GLY A 121 28.85 0.07 2.09
C GLY A 121 27.89 -1.06 2.45
N ASP A 122 28.41 -2.18 2.93
CA ASP A 122 27.60 -3.37 3.19
C ASP A 122 27.10 -3.42 4.64
N ILE A 123 25.81 -3.70 4.82
CA ILE A 123 25.22 -4.09 6.10
C ILE A 123 24.64 -5.49 5.94
N ASN A 124 25.17 -6.47 6.67
CA ASN A 124 24.78 -7.86 6.56
C ASN A 124 24.28 -8.40 7.90
N ALA A 125 23.10 -9.00 7.95
CA ALA A 125 22.61 -9.69 9.14
C ALA A 125 22.10 -11.08 8.78
N THR A 126 22.75 -12.12 9.31
CA THR A 126 22.40 -13.52 9.07
C THR A 126 22.12 -14.22 10.39
N ALA A 127 20.91 -14.74 10.56
CA ALA A 127 20.53 -15.58 11.69
C ALA A 127 20.32 -17.02 11.25
N GLY A 128 20.88 -17.96 12.02
CA GLY A 128 20.85 -19.40 11.71
C GLY A 128 19.50 -20.09 11.96
N GLU A 129 19.49 -21.41 11.75
CA GLU A 129 18.27 -22.26 11.82
C GLU A 129 17.55 -22.22 13.18
N ASP A 130 18.27 -21.92 14.27
CA ASP A 130 17.75 -21.92 15.64
C ASP A 130 17.14 -20.56 16.07
N SER A 131 17.22 -19.50 15.25
CA SER A 131 16.79 -18.13 15.62
C SER A 131 15.42 -17.73 15.09
N THR A 132 14.78 -16.77 15.78
CA THR A 132 13.52 -16.12 15.39
C THR A 132 13.70 -14.93 14.46
N SER A 133 14.82 -14.18 14.49
CA SER A 133 14.90 -12.91 13.74
C SER A 133 16.31 -12.46 13.35
N ALA A 134 16.45 -11.82 12.18
CA ALA A 134 17.60 -10.99 11.81
C ALA A 134 17.16 -9.60 11.36
N THR A 135 17.97 -8.58 11.66
CA THR A 135 17.72 -7.19 11.27
C THR A 135 19.00 -6.52 10.75
N GLY A 136 18.91 -5.83 9.62
CA GLY A 136 20.03 -5.03 9.10
C GLY A 136 20.27 -3.80 9.98
N VAL A 137 19.28 -2.91 10.02
CA VAL A 137 19.29 -1.72 10.90
C VAL A 137 18.07 -1.75 11.82
N GLU A 138 18.32 -1.85 13.12
CA GLU A 138 17.30 -1.84 14.15
C GLU A 138 17.37 -0.54 14.96
N LEU A 139 16.25 0.15 15.06
CA LEU A 139 16.11 1.38 15.83
C LEU A 139 15.15 1.13 16.98
N TYR A 140 15.62 1.32 18.20
CA TYR A 140 14.84 1.13 19.40
C TYR A 140 14.68 2.45 20.13
N SER A 141 13.45 2.73 20.59
CA SER A 141 13.19 3.85 21.47
C SER A 141 12.30 3.44 22.64
N SER A 142 12.70 3.86 23.83
CA SER A 142 11.91 3.73 25.06
C SER A 142 11.22 5.04 25.47
N THR A 143 11.39 6.14 24.72
CA THR A 143 10.77 7.44 25.04
C THR A 143 10.18 8.15 23.82
N TYR A 144 9.20 9.02 24.07
CA TYR A 144 8.34 9.66 23.04
C TYR A 144 9.07 10.53 22.00
N ALA A 145 10.29 11.00 22.29
CA ALA A 145 11.00 11.97 21.44
C ALA A 145 12.18 11.39 20.65
N ASP A 146 12.52 10.12 20.89
CA ASP A 146 13.66 9.51 20.22
C ASP A 146 13.25 9.17 18.77
N LEU A 147 14.11 9.53 17.82
CA LEU A 147 13.95 9.37 16.37
C LEU A 147 13.17 10.46 15.61
N ASN A 148 12.65 11.51 16.23
CA ASN A 148 12.10 12.65 15.46
C ASN A 148 13.20 13.37 14.68
N ASN A 149 12.86 13.95 13.52
CA ASN A 149 13.83 14.60 12.63
C ASN A 149 14.98 13.68 12.22
N SER A 150 14.74 12.37 12.16
CA SER A 150 15.77 11.41 11.78
C SER A 150 15.83 11.23 10.28
N ARG A 151 17.02 11.02 9.76
CA ARG A 151 17.29 10.67 8.39
C ARG A 151 18.10 9.38 8.33
N ILE A 152 17.61 8.42 7.56
CA ILE A 152 18.31 7.19 7.23
C ILE A 152 18.43 7.12 5.73
N THR A 153 19.62 6.92 5.22
CA THR A 153 19.89 6.81 3.79
C THR A 153 20.71 5.55 3.53
N ASN A 154 20.16 4.64 2.73
CA ASN A 154 20.88 3.50 2.19
C ASN A 154 21.27 3.79 0.73
N ASN A 155 22.54 4.02 0.46
CA ASN A 155 23.08 4.23 -0.89
C ASN A 155 23.72 2.96 -1.49
N ASP A 156 23.86 1.91 -0.69
CA ASP A 156 24.49 0.64 -1.09
C ASP A 156 23.65 -0.53 -0.56
N THR A 157 24.27 -1.58 -0.04
CA THR A 157 23.60 -2.87 0.17
C THR A 157 23.29 -3.12 1.64
N ILE A 158 22.04 -3.49 1.92
CA ILE A 158 21.59 -4.09 3.17
C ILE A 158 21.08 -5.51 2.83
N THR A 159 21.78 -6.54 3.30
CA THR A 159 21.37 -7.94 3.11
C THR A 159 21.00 -8.58 4.44
N VAL A 160 19.81 -9.15 4.52
CA VAL A 160 19.30 -9.78 5.75
C VAL A 160 18.76 -11.16 5.44
N THR A 161 19.19 -12.16 6.20
CA THR A 161 18.75 -13.56 6.04
C THR A 161 18.44 -14.17 7.40
N ALA A 162 17.26 -14.77 7.57
CA ALA A 162 16.88 -15.47 8.79
C ALA A 162 16.01 -16.68 8.49
N ALA A 163 16.14 -17.73 9.31
CA ALA A 163 15.27 -18.91 9.23
C ALA A 163 13.80 -18.64 9.61
N GLN A 164 13.51 -17.51 10.28
CA GLN A 164 12.16 -17.11 10.67
C GLN A 164 11.84 -15.69 10.19
N ASN A 165 12.14 -14.64 10.94
CA ASN A 165 11.78 -13.27 10.57
C ASN A 165 13.00 -12.46 10.11
N ALA A 166 12.90 -11.75 9.00
CA ALA A 166 13.98 -10.91 8.49
C ALA A 166 13.47 -9.49 8.24
N TYR A 167 14.26 -8.49 8.65
CA TYR A 167 13.93 -7.07 8.50
C TYR A 167 15.12 -6.29 7.95
N GLY A 168 14.96 -5.58 6.84
CA GLY A 168 16.02 -4.70 6.31
C GLY A 168 16.29 -3.53 7.26
N ILE A 169 15.29 -2.65 7.38
CA ILE A 169 15.25 -1.55 8.35
C ILE A 169 14.01 -1.70 9.23
N LYS A 170 14.19 -1.75 10.54
CA LYS A 170 13.11 -1.95 11.52
C LYS A 170 13.11 -0.86 12.58
N PHE A 171 11.95 -0.24 12.78
CA PHE A 171 11.68 0.61 13.93
C PHE A 171 10.97 -0.22 14.99
N ASP A 172 11.62 -0.43 16.14
CA ASP A 172 11.03 -1.04 17.33
C ASP A 172 10.68 0.07 18.33
N SER A 173 9.70 0.89 17.94
CA SER A 173 9.20 2.01 18.72
C SER A 173 7.69 1.95 18.76
N ARG A 174 7.11 2.03 19.96
CA ARG A 174 5.65 2.21 20.16
C ARG A 174 5.26 3.69 20.12
N TYR A 175 6.16 4.56 19.68
CA TYR A 175 6.04 6.00 19.71
C TYR A 175 5.88 6.56 18.29
N SER A 176 5.50 7.82 18.22
CA SER A 176 5.38 8.51 16.94
C SER A 176 6.75 8.72 16.30
N VAL A 177 6.82 8.64 14.99
CA VAL A 177 7.96 9.10 14.19
C VAL A 177 7.51 10.35 13.45
N ILE A 178 8.11 11.50 13.79
CA ILE A 178 7.70 12.81 13.30
C ILE A 178 8.84 13.42 12.48
N ASP A 179 8.49 14.02 11.33
CA ASP A 179 9.40 14.72 10.41
C ASP A 179 10.67 13.90 10.07
N SER A 180 10.53 12.58 9.91
CA SER A 180 11.67 11.69 9.66
C SER A 180 11.64 11.07 8.28
N THR A 181 12.81 10.90 7.68
CA THR A 181 12.96 10.45 6.29
C THR A 181 13.81 9.19 6.23
N ILE A 182 13.28 8.13 5.62
CA ILE A 182 14.02 6.92 5.27
C ILE A 182 14.15 6.89 3.75
N ILE A 183 15.36 6.79 3.24
CA ILE A 183 15.66 6.74 1.81
C ILE A 183 16.42 5.47 1.49
N ASN A 184 15.91 4.71 0.53
CA ASN A 184 16.63 3.66 -0.15
C ASN A 184 17.00 4.12 -1.57
N ASP A 185 18.28 4.33 -1.80
CA ASP A 185 18.90 4.61 -3.10
C ASP A 185 19.81 3.45 -3.59
N GLY A 186 20.05 2.46 -2.73
CA GLY A 186 20.75 1.22 -3.03
C GLY A 186 19.85 -0.02 -2.96
N GLN A 187 20.39 -1.15 -2.52
CA GLN A 187 19.66 -2.41 -2.41
C GLN A 187 19.34 -2.75 -0.95
N ILE A 188 18.10 -3.15 -0.69
CA ILE A 188 17.68 -3.82 0.54
C ILE A 188 17.17 -5.21 0.15
N ALA A 189 17.94 -6.25 0.42
CA ALA A 189 17.60 -7.64 0.13
C ALA A 189 17.33 -8.39 1.44
N VAL A 190 16.10 -8.86 1.62
CA VAL A 190 15.62 -9.49 2.84
C VAL A 190 15.05 -10.86 2.52
N GLN A 191 15.54 -11.89 3.22
CA GLN A 191 15.06 -13.26 3.11
C GLN A 191 14.70 -13.81 4.51
N GLY A 192 13.42 -14.02 4.74
CA GLY A 192 12.89 -14.65 5.95
C GLY A 192 12.34 -16.05 5.66
N GLY A 193 12.20 -16.87 6.70
CA GLY A 193 11.45 -18.13 6.61
C GLY A 193 9.95 -17.91 6.74
N ASN A 194 9.52 -17.25 7.81
CA ASN A 194 8.11 -16.99 8.12
C ASN A 194 7.68 -15.57 7.74
N ARG A 195 8.54 -14.58 7.94
CA ARG A 195 8.22 -13.18 7.63
C ARG A 195 9.44 -12.47 7.07
N SER A 196 9.26 -11.73 5.99
CA SER A 196 10.30 -10.88 5.41
C SER A 196 9.77 -9.48 5.17
N ILE A 197 10.40 -8.46 5.75
CA ILE A 197 10.03 -7.05 5.53
C ILE A 197 11.24 -6.22 5.12
N GLY A 198 11.16 -5.53 3.97
CA GLY A 198 12.20 -4.59 3.54
C GLY A 198 12.37 -3.44 4.54
N ILE A 199 11.31 -2.65 4.71
CA ILE A 199 11.26 -1.51 5.65
C ILE A 199 10.01 -1.65 6.53
N SER A 200 10.19 -1.67 7.86
CA SER A 200 9.15 -1.93 8.84
C SER A 200 9.05 -0.80 9.88
N LEU A 201 7.94 -0.06 9.87
CA LEU A 201 7.60 0.99 10.83
C LEU A 201 6.24 0.68 11.50
N PRO A 202 6.20 -0.24 12.47
CA PRO A 202 5.03 -0.49 13.32
C PRO A 202 4.90 0.60 14.40
N THR A 203 4.90 1.86 13.95
CA THR A 203 4.88 3.04 14.83
C THR A 203 3.44 3.42 15.15
N ARG A 204 3.24 4.05 16.30
CA ARG A 204 1.88 4.49 16.67
C ARG A 204 1.35 5.59 15.75
N ASN A 205 2.23 6.49 15.29
CA ASN A 205 1.91 7.51 14.30
C ASN A 205 3.16 7.77 13.46
N PHE A 206 3.01 7.74 12.14
CA PHE A 206 3.96 8.24 11.16
C PHE A 206 3.45 9.61 10.70
N ASP A 207 4.10 10.68 11.18
CA ASP A 207 3.44 11.99 11.32
C ASP A 207 4.30 13.16 10.79
N GLY A 208 3.70 14.35 10.69
CA GLY A 208 4.31 15.54 10.12
C GLY A 208 4.66 15.35 8.64
N ASN A 209 5.91 15.65 8.27
CA ASN A 209 6.45 15.46 6.92
C ASN A 209 7.26 14.16 6.79
N SER A 210 6.95 13.14 7.61
CA SER A 210 7.69 11.89 7.58
C SER A 210 7.54 11.17 6.24
N SER A 211 8.59 10.53 5.76
CA SER A 211 8.57 9.86 4.46
C SER A 211 9.43 8.60 4.41
N VAL A 212 8.93 7.58 3.72
CA VAL A 212 9.71 6.43 3.25
C VAL A 212 9.84 6.55 1.75
N ILE A 213 11.07 6.64 1.25
CA ILE A 213 11.37 6.93 -0.15
C ILE A 213 12.24 5.82 -0.71
N ASN A 214 11.74 5.05 -1.67
CA ASN A 214 12.54 4.20 -2.53
C ASN A 214 12.82 4.97 -3.83
N THR A 215 14.06 5.42 -4.05
CA THR A 215 14.41 6.26 -5.20
C THR A 215 14.42 5.44 -6.50
N GLU A 216 14.63 6.09 -7.65
CA GLU A 216 14.76 5.40 -8.95
C GLU A 216 15.85 4.32 -9.00
N ASN A 217 16.92 4.45 -8.19
CA ASN A 217 17.99 3.46 -8.08
C ASN A 217 17.71 2.43 -6.98
N GLY A 218 16.78 2.73 -6.08
CA GLY A 218 16.42 1.91 -4.95
C GLY A 218 15.76 0.59 -5.35
N VAL A 219 16.30 -0.51 -4.84
CA VAL A 219 15.72 -1.85 -4.95
C VAL A 219 15.40 -2.39 -3.56
N ILE A 220 14.16 -2.83 -3.35
CA ILE A 220 13.74 -3.56 -2.15
C ILE A 220 13.27 -4.94 -2.58
N ASP A 221 14.03 -5.97 -2.24
CA ASP A 221 13.68 -7.38 -2.46
C ASP A 221 13.30 -8.01 -1.12
N ALA A 222 12.03 -8.39 -0.94
CA ALA A 222 11.55 -9.08 0.24
C ALA A 222 11.04 -10.48 -0.11
N SER A 223 11.68 -11.52 0.42
CA SER A 223 11.34 -12.92 0.13
C SER A 223 11.09 -13.73 1.39
N SER A 224 9.96 -14.43 1.46
CA SER A 224 9.63 -15.37 2.53
C SER A 224 9.45 -16.78 1.98
N THR A 225 10.10 -17.78 2.58
CA THR A 225 10.08 -19.16 2.05
C THR A 225 8.89 -19.99 2.53
N ASN A 226 8.27 -19.65 3.66
CA ASN A 226 7.19 -20.40 4.30
C ASN A 226 6.06 -19.49 4.86
N GLY A 227 6.08 -18.19 4.59
CA GLY A 227 5.04 -17.28 5.09
C GLY A 227 4.97 -15.98 4.30
N ASP A 228 4.69 -14.90 5.02
CA ASP A 228 4.35 -13.60 4.44
C ASP A 228 5.59 -12.79 4.06
N ALA A 229 5.48 -11.95 3.04
CA ALA A 229 6.51 -10.98 2.69
C ALA A 229 5.92 -9.60 2.41
N GLN A 230 6.64 -8.56 2.84
CA GLN A 230 6.25 -7.16 2.67
C GLN A 230 7.43 -6.32 2.17
N GLY A 231 7.23 -5.47 1.16
CA GLY A 231 8.26 -4.54 0.71
C GLY A 231 8.45 -3.42 1.73
N ILE A 232 7.42 -2.58 1.87
CA ILE A 232 7.35 -1.50 2.86
C ILE A 232 6.10 -1.68 3.71
N SER A 233 6.24 -1.62 5.03
CA SER A 233 5.14 -1.69 5.99
C SER A 233 5.20 -0.51 6.95
N VAL A 234 4.18 0.35 6.91
CA VAL A 234 4.05 1.51 7.80
C VAL A 234 2.64 1.56 8.36
N GLU A 235 2.54 1.83 9.66
CA GLU A 235 1.27 1.95 10.38
C GLU A 235 0.95 3.42 10.71
N TYR A 236 -0.34 3.78 10.59
CA TYR A 236 -0.95 5.05 10.98
C TYR A 236 -0.27 6.33 10.44
N PHE A 237 -0.70 6.81 9.28
CA PHE A 237 -0.19 8.03 8.67
C PHE A 237 -1.04 9.25 9.04
N HIS A 238 -0.39 10.34 9.43
CA HIS A 238 -1.04 11.61 9.73
C HIS A 238 -0.40 12.78 8.97
N ASP A 239 -1.06 13.93 8.98
CA ASP A 239 -0.61 15.17 8.36
C ASP A 239 -0.26 14.99 6.86
N THR A 240 1.03 15.02 6.53
CA THR A 240 1.56 14.92 5.15
C THR A 240 2.50 13.74 4.98
N ALA A 241 2.45 12.79 5.92
CA ALA A 241 3.34 11.64 5.91
C ALA A 241 3.13 10.79 4.65
N SER A 242 4.20 10.18 4.13
CA SER A 242 4.13 9.53 2.82
C SER A 242 5.02 8.30 2.62
N ILE A 243 4.59 7.43 1.72
CA ILE A 243 5.46 6.46 1.04
C ILE A 243 5.59 6.88 -0.42
N VAL A 244 6.83 6.94 -0.92
CA VAL A 244 7.13 7.24 -2.33
C VAL A 244 8.02 6.15 -2.90
N ASN A 245 7.50 5.40 -3.87
CA ASN A 245 8.28 4.43 -4.64
C ASN A 245 8.52 4.93 -6.07
N SER A 246 9.76 5.33 -6.37
CA SER A 246 10.25 5.60 -7.73
C SER A 246 11.12 4.48 -8.28
N GLY A 247 11.56 3.55 -7.43
CA GLY A 247 12.44 2.43 -7.77
C GLY A 247 11.69 1.12 -7.95
N THR A 248 12.34 0.03 -7.56
CA THR A 248 11.76 -1.32 -7.65
C THR A 248 11.49 -1.89 -6.26
N ILE A 249 10.28 -2.41 -6.06
CA ILE A 249 9.91 -3.23 -4.91
C ILE A 249 9.49 -4.60 -5.44
N ASN A 250 10.24 -5.64 -5.11
CA ASN A 250 9.94 -7.03 -5.43
C ASN A 250 9.58 -7.79 -4.16
N VAL A 251 8.44 -8.46 -4.18
CA VAL A 251 7.96 -9.26 -3.06
C VAL A 251 7.64 -10.66 -3.53
N THR A 252 8.22 -11.66 -2.85
CA THR A 252 7.92 -13.08 -3.09
C THR A 252 7.56 -13.74 -1.77
N ALA A 253 6.33 -14.19 -1.62
CA ALA A 253 5.82 -14.85 -0.42
C ALA A 253 5.33 -16.26 -0.73
N SER A 254 5.48 -17.18 0.23
CA SER A 254 4.82 -18.49 0.17
C SER A 254 3.36 -18.40 0.58
N ASP A 255 3.02 -17.45 1.47
CA ASP A 255 1.65 -17.16 1.92
C ASP A 255 1.19 -15.83 1.31
N ASP A 256 0.95 -14.80 2.11
CA ASP A 256 0.50 -13.49 1.63
C ASP A 256 1.69 -12.58 1.25
N GLY A 257 1.57 -11.90 0.11
CA GLY A 257 2.55 -10.95 -0.38
C GLY A 257 1.99 -9.53 -0.41
N THR A 258 2.74 -8.54 0.05
CA THR A 258 2.33 -7.13 -0.03
C THR A 258 3.48 -6.23 -0.48
N GLY A 259 3.31 -5.51 -1.59
CA GLY A 259 4.30 -4.53 -2.05
C GLY A 259 4.45 -3.39 -1.05
N ILE A 260 3.37 -2.64 -0.85
CA ILE A 260 3.25 -1.58 0.15
C ILE A 260 2.05 -1.87 1.05
N TYR A 261 2.31 -2.00 2.35
CA TYR A 261 1.31 -2.05 3.40
C TYR A 261 1.28 -0.70 4.10
N ALA A 262 0.21 0.06 3.90
CA ALA A 262 0.00 1.36 4.55
C ALA A 262 -1.33 1.31 5.32
N TYR A 263 -1.28 1.00 6.62
CA TYR A 263 -2.47 0.58 7.36
C TYR A 263 -3.62 1.60 7.31
N GLU A 264 -3.49 2.77 7.93
CA GLU A 264 -4.52 3.82 7.90
C GLU A 264 -3.88 5.13 7.44
N LEU A 265 -4.53 5.82 6.51
CA LEU A 265 -4.08 7.14 6.04
C LEU A 265 -5.06 8.23 6.43
N TYR A 266 -4.58 9.24 7.16
CA TYR A 266 -5.34 10.41 7.58
C TYR A 266 -4.87 11.70 6.91
N ASP A 267 -5.67 12.76 7.05
CA ASP A 267 -5.33 14.12 6.65
C ASP A 267 -4.94 14.23 5.16
N SER A 268 -3.70 14.60 4.84
CA SER A 268 -3.17 14.69 3.46
C SER A 268 -2.03 13.68 3.24
N SER A 269 -2.00 12.60 4.02
CA SER A 269 -1.01 11.55 3.86
C SER A 269 -1.20 10.78 2.55
N SER A 270 -0.14 10.13 2.07
CA SER A 270 -0.18 9.52 0.74
C SER A 270 0.72 8.31 0.52
N VAL A 271 0.30 7.45 -0.42
CA VAL A 271 1.16 6.46 -1.07
C VAL A 271 1.29 6.83 -2.54
N THR A 272 2.51 7.02 -3.03
CA THR A 272 2.79 7.31 -4.45
C THR A 272 3.73 6.26 -5.04
N ASN A 273 3.32 5.66 -6.16
CA ASN A 273 4.15 4.76 -6.95
C ASN A 273 4.41 5.34 -8.35
N SER A 274 5.64 5.71 -8.66
CA SER A 274 6.13 6.04 -10.01
C SER A 274 7.10 4.99 -10.56
N GLY A 275 7.56 4.07 -9.71
CA GLY A 275 8.43 2.95 -10.06
C GLY A 275 7.67 1.65 -10.33
N THR A 276 8.27 0.52 -9.96
CA THR A 276 7.69 -0.82 -10.10
C THR A 276 7.44 -1.43 -8.73
N ILE A 277 6.25 -2.00 -8.55
CA ILE A 277 5.88 -2.88 -7.44
C ILE A 277 5.48 -4.21 -8.06
N SER A 278 6.23 -5.28 -7.78
CA SER A 278 5.95 -6.63 -8.27
C SER A 278 5.80 -7.59 -7.10
N VAL A 279 4.63 -8.23 -7.00
CA VAL A 279 4.25 -9.06 -5.86
C VAL A 279 3.81 -10.42 -6.37
N THR A 280 4.51 -11.46 -5.92
CA THR A 280 4.13 -12.85 -6.13
C THR A 280 3.86 -13.50 -4.77
N ALA A 281 2.61 -13.83 -4.51
CA ALA A 281 2.18 -14.56 -3.32
C ALA A 281 1.99 -16.05 -3.64
N GLY A 282 1.71 -16.86 -2.62
CA GLY A 282 1.45 -18.28 -2.82
C GLY A 282 0.17 -18.55 -3.61
N THR A 283 0.09 -19.75 -4.17
CA THR A 283 -1.05 -20.21 -4.98
C THR A 283 -2.00 -21.12 -4.21
N ALA A 284 -1.79 -21.30 -2.89
CA ALA A 284 -2.70 -22.06 -2.06
C ALA A 284 -3.99 -21.27 -1.79
N SER A 285 -5.11 -21.97 -1.59
CA SER A 285 -6.40 -21.32 -1.34
C SER A 285 -6.33 -20.42 -0.11
N GLY A 286 -6.75 -19.17 -0.28
CA GLY A 286 -6.74 -18.12 0.74
C GLY A 286 -5.52 -17.20 0.73
N ASN A 287 -4.47 -17.52 -0.03
CA ASN A 287 -3.29 -16.67 -0.15
C ASN A 287 -3.57 -15.45 -1.04
N LYS A 288 -3.03 -14.30 -0.65
CA LYS A 288 -3.34 -13.02 -1.29
C LYS A 288 -2.08 -12.27 -1.71
N ALA A 289 -2.09 -11.78 -2.94
CA ALA A 289 -1.12 -10.81 -3.43
C ALA A 289 -1.72 -9.40 -3.45
N TYR A 290 -1.08 -8.46 -2.77
CA TYR A 290 -1.46 -7.06 -2.75
C TYR A 290 -0.34 -6.20 -3.33
N GLY A 291 -0.60 -5.45 -4.40
CA GLY A 291 0.33 -4.42 -4.85
C GLY A 291 0.46 -3.33 -3.78
N ILE A 292 -0.67 -2.67 -3.50
CA ILE A 292 -0.83 -1.75 -2.37
C ILE A 292 -2.03 -2.22 -1.54
N TYR A 293 -1.79 -2.45 -0.25
CA TYR A 293 -2.82 -2.71 0.74
C TYR A 293 -2.94 -1.53 1.69
N THR A 294 -4.17 -1.10 1.91
CA THR A 294 -4.55 -0.08 2.87
C THR A 294 -5.80 -0.55 3.61
N ASP A 295 -5.91 -0.28 4.90
CA ASP A 295 -7.12 -0.54 5.67
C ASP A 295 -8.16 0.56 5.39
N SER A 296 -7.82 1.82 5.64
CA SER A 296 -8.71 2.96 5.38
C SER A 296 -8.00 4.19 4.81
N LEU A 297 -8.76 5.03 4.12
CA LEU A 297 -8.36 6.38 3.70
C LEU A 297 -9.31 7.40 4.30
N HIS A 298 -8.77 8.43 4.94
CA HIS A 298 -9.53 9.49 5.57
C HIS A 298 -9.20 10.88 5.00
N ASP A 299 -10.16 11.78 5.09
CA ASP A 299 -10.00 13.20 4.73
C ASP A 299 -9.49 13.40 3.30
N ASN A 300 -8.29 13.96 3.10
CA ASN A 300 -7.66 14.16 1.79
C ASN A 300 -6.56 13.13 1.50
N ALA A 301 -6.54 12.00 2.22
CA ALA A 301 -5.57 10.94 1.99
C ALA A 301 -5.68 10.39 0.56
N SER A 302 -4.54 9.97 0.00
CA SER A 302 -4.51 9.54 -1.39
C SER A 302 -3.56 8.39 -1.69
N ILE A 303 -3.96 7.57 -2.67
CA ILE A 303 -3.09 6.59 -3.32
C ILE A 303 -2.96 6.99 -4.79
N THR A 304 -1.73 7.20 -5.26
CA THR A 304 -1.45 7.56 -6.65
C THR A 304 -0.50 6.56 -7.30
N ASN A 305 -0.91 5.94 -8.40
CA ASN A 305 -0.07 5.10 -9.23
C ASN A 305 0.22 5.77 -10.57
N ALA A 306 1.48 6.11 -10.84
CA ALA A 306 1.99 6.56 -12.14
C ALA A 306 3.00 5.58 -12.75
N GLY A 307 3.40 4.55 -12.00
CA GLY A 307 4.30 3.47 -12.43
C GLY A 307 3.56 2.14 -12.64
N THR A 308 4.25 1.04 -12.39
CA THR A 308 3.72 -0.32 -12.57
C THR A 308 3.44 -0.96 -11.21
N ILE A 309 2.26 -1.57 -11.09
CA ILE A 309 1.86 -2.46 -10.00
C ILE A 309 1.45 -3.80 -10.61
N GLU A 310 2.13 -4.87 -10.20
CA GLU A 310 1.85 -6.24 -10.61
C GLU A 310 1.63 -7.11 -9.36
N ALA A 311 0.45 -7.70 -9.24
CA ALA A 311 0.10 -8.62 -8.16
C ALA A 311 -0.32 -9.97 -8.73
N THR A 312 0.34 -11.04 -8.31
CA THR A 312 0.02 -12.43 -8.72
C THR A 312 -0.09 -13.33 -7.49
N GLY A 313 -1.22 -14.01 -7.32
CA GLY A 313 -1.50 -14.86 -6.15
C GLY A 313 -2.70 -15.79 -6.38
N PHE A 314 -3.11 -16.55 -5.37
CA PHE A 314 -4.41 -17.27 -5.44
C PHE A 314 -5.55 -16.26 -5.59
N ASP A 315 -5.59 -15.27 -4.70
CA ASP A 315 -6.27 -14.00 -4.90
C ASP A 315 -5.25 -12.90 -5.22
N ALA A 316 -5.60 -11.98 -6.11
CA ALA A 316 -4.72 -10.90 -6.51
C ALA A 316 -5.44 -9.55 -6.51
N TYR A 317 -4.79 -8.54 -5.93
CA TYR A 317 -5.29 -7.19 -5.82
C TYR A 317 -4.20 -6.20 -6.22
N GLY A 318 -4.47 -5.36 -7.21
CA GLY A 318 -3.58 -4.25 -7.54
C GLY A 318 -3.55 -3.25 -6.39
N ILE A 319 -4.72 -2.70 -6.05
CA ILE A 319 -4.94 -1.85 -4.88
C ILE A 319 -6.16 -2.38 -4.11
N ARG A 320 -6.02 -2.55 -2.79
CA ARG A 320 -7.12 -2.99 -1.91
C ARG A 320 -7.32 -2.05 -0.73
N LEU A 321 -8.58 -1.76 -0.44
CA LEU A 321 -9.06 -1.07 0.75
C LEU A 321 -10.13 -1.92 1.46
N ASP A 322 -9.96 -2.22 2.75
CA ASP A 322 -10.86 -3.10 3.52
C ASP A 322 -11.89 -2.36 4.38
N ASN A 323 -11.58 -1.12 4.77
CA ASN A 323 -12.43 -0.23 5.52
C ASN A 323 -12.76 1.03 4.69
N PRO A 324 -13.73 1.85 5.13
CA PRO A 324 -14.29 2.87 4.27
C PRO A 324 -13.30 3.91 3.77
N MET A 325 -13.59 4.44 2.58
CA MET A 325 -12.90 5.58 1.97
C MET A 325 -13.70 6.84 2.35
N HIS A 326 -13.18 7.66 3.27
CA HIS A 326 -13.91 8.81 3.82
C HIS A 326 -13.66 10.11 3.06
N ALA A 327 -14.65 11.02 3.11
CA ALA A 327 -14.50 12.42 2.69
C ALA A 327 -13.90 12.57 1.28
N THR A 328 -12.98 13.52 1.08
CA THR A 328 -12.33 13.89 -0.18
C THR A 328 -11.15 12.99 -0.56
N SER A 329 -11.08 11.77 0.00
CA SER A 329 -9.98 10.84 -0.27
C SER A 329 -10.05 10.26 -1.68
N SER A 330 -8.90 9.83 -2.20
CA SER A 330 -8.79 9.46 -3.60
C SER A 330 -7.84 8.31 -3.91
N ILE A 331 -8.20 7.52 -4.92
CA ILE A 331 -7.32 6.57 -5.58
C ILE A 331 -7.21 6.97 -7.04
N THR A 332 -5.99 7.28 -7.49
CA THR A 332 -5.74 7.70 -8.88
C THR A 332 -4.71 6.80 -9.55
N ASN A 333 -5.09 6.17 -10.66
CA ASN A 333 -4.16 5.55 -11.60
C ASN A 333 -3.88 6.55 -12.73
N GLU A 334 -2.71 7.16 -12.74
CA GLU A 334 -2.30 8.19 -13.71
C GLU A 334 -2.10 7.63 -15.12
N THR A 335 -1.94 8.51 -16.11
CA THR A 335 -1.93 8.14 -17.55
C THR A 335 -0.89 7.07 -17.90
N GLN A 336 0.27 7.09 -17.23
CA GLN A 336 1.35 6.10 -17.41
C GLN A 336 1.22 4.90 -16.46
N GLY A 337 0.30 4.99 -15.49
CA GLY A 337 0.08 3.98 -14.48
C GLY A 337 -0.47 2.70 -15.08
N VAL A 338 0.15 1.58 -14.71
CA VAL A 338 -0.32 0.23 -15.04
C VAL A 338 -0.57 -0.52 -13.74
N ILE A 339 -1.79 -1.05 -13.59
CA ILE A 339 -2.17 -1.93 -12.49
C ILE A 339 -2.58 -3.26 -13.11
N THR A 340 -1.89 -4.34 -12.75
CA THR A 340 -2.20 -5.70 -13.21
C THR A 340 -2.36 -6.63 -12.02
N ALA A 341 -3.56 -7.20 -11.87
CA ALA A 341 -3.86 -8.24 -10.90
C ALA A 341 -4.13 -9.56 -11.63
N THR A 342 -3.35 -10.59 -11.32
CA THR A 342 -3.46 -11.92 -11.93
C THR A 342 -3.75 -12.97 -10.86
N SER A 343 -4.98 -13.44 -10.81
CA SER A 343 -5.36 -14.56 -9.95
C SER A 343 -5.04 -15.89 -10.61
N THR A 344 -4.46 -16.78 -9.83
CA THR A 344 -4.17 -18.17 -10.20
C THR A 344 -5.26 -19.15 -9.74
N GLY A 345 -6.23 -18.70 -8.93
CA GLY A 345 -7.14 -19.59 -8.22
C GLY A 345 -8.57 -19.10 -8.05
N ASP A 346 -8.79 -17.89 -7.54
CA ASP A 346 -10.14 -17.37 -7.25
C ASP A 346 -10.39 -15.97 -7.82
N GLU A 347 -10.02 -14.89 -7.11
CA GLU A 347 -10.38 -13.53 -7.50
C GLU A 347 -9.20 -12.66 -7.95
N ALA A 348 -9.37 -11.94 -9.07
CA ALA A 348 -8.48 -10.88 -9.50
C ALA A 348 -9.19 -9.51 -9.47
N HIS A 349 -8.59 -8.54 -8.79
CA HIS A 349 -9.12 -7.18 -8.67
C HIS A 349 -8.06 -6.15 -9.03
N GLY A 350 -8.35 -5.30 -10.01
CA GLY A 350 -7.49 -4.14 -10.28
C GLY A 350 -7.49 -3.18 -9.09
N ILE A 351 -8.68 -2.68 -8.73
CA ILE A 351 -8.93 -1.88 -7.54
C ILE A 351 -10.14 -2.48 -6.80
N LYS A 352 -10.00 -2.83 -5.53
CA LYS A 352 -11.10 -3.30 -4.67
C LYS A 352 -11.28 -2.40 -3.46
N ILE A 353 -12.51 -1.95 -3.24
CA ILE A 353 -12.95 -1.32 -2.00
C ILE A 353 -14.00 -2.23 -1.35
N ASP A 354 -13.60 -3.01 -0.34
CA ASP A 354 -14.48 -3.94 0.39
C ASP A 354 -15.27 -3.24 1.51
N ALA A 355 -15.56 -1.95 1.32
CA ALA A 355 -16.24 -1.09 2.26
C ALA A 355 -17.01 0.03 1.54
N ASP A 356 -17.50 1.00 2.31
CA ASP A 356 -18.23 2.15 1.79
C ASP A 356 -17.26 3.20 1.24
N LEU A 357 -17.54 3.74 0.06
CA LEU A 357 -17.06 5.09 -0.30
C LEU A 357 -18.02 6.07 0.38
N TYR A 358 -17.55 6.86 1.35
CA TYR A 358 -18.37 7.92 1.94
C TYR A 358 -18.26 9.22 1.14
N THR A 359 -18.98 10.23 1.59
CA THR A 359 -19.27 11.45 0.84
C THR A 359 -18.04 12.07 0.18
N SER A 360 -18.11 12.29 -1.14
CA SER A 360 -17.08 12.93 -1.98
C SER A 360 -15.80 12.13 -2.26
N ALA A 361 -15.75 10.83 -1.95
CA ALA A 361 -14.58 10.00 -2.25
C ALA A 361 -14.48 9.71 -3.77
N SER A 362 -13.26 9.55 -4.30
CA SER A 362 -13.07 9.39 -5.76
C SER A 362 -12.10 8.28 -6.17
N ILE A 363 -12.47 7.55 -7.22
CA ILE A 363 -11.59 6.63 -7.94
C ILE A 363 -11.44 7.14 -9.37
N VAL A 364 -10.21 7.42 -9.79
CA VAL A 364 -9.92 7.96 -11.12
C VAL A 364 -8.90 7.07 -11.83
N ASN A 365 -9.32 6.42 -12.91
CA ASN A 365 -8.44 5.72 -13.83
C ASN A 365 -8.14 6.60 -15.05
N LYS A 366 -6.86 6.89 -15.30
CA LYS A 366 -6.34 7.52 -16.52
C LYS A 366 -5.38 6.60 -17.27
N GLY A 367 -4.80 5.62 -16.57
CA GLY A 367 -3.89 4.62 -17.12
C GLY A 367 -4.58 3.31 -17.46
N THR A 368 -3.85 2.20 -17.34
CA THR A 368 -4.35 0.85 -17.61
C THR A 368 -4.59 0.08 -16.33
N ILE A 369 -5.75 -0.57 -16.23
CA ILE A 369 -6.07 -1.56 -15.19
C ILE A 369 -6.36 -2.89 -15.90
N ASN A 370 -5.66 -3.95 -15.52
CA ASN A 370 -5.87 -5.32 -16.00
C ASN A 370 -6.20 -6.22 -14.80
N ALA A 371 -7.38 -6.85 -14.82
CA ALA A 371 -7.75 -7.90 -13.89
C ALA A 371 -7.91 -9.21 -14.66
N ILE A 372 -7.12 -10.22 -14.32
CA ILE A 372 -7.06 -11.50 -15.04
C ILE A 372 -7.27 -12.62 -14.02
N ALA A 373 -8.41 -13.29 -14.08
CA ALA A 373 -8.71 -14.42 -13.22
C ALA A 373 -8.66 -15.73 -14.03
N VAL A 374 -7.74 -16.61 -13.65
CA VAL A 374 -7.78 -18.01 -14.11
C VAL A 374 -8.91 -18.77 -13.42
N GLY A 375 -9.21 -18.38 -12.18
CA GLY A 375 -10.24 -18.97 -11.33
C GLY A 375 -11.65 -18.49 -11.62
N ASN A 376 -12.21 -17.73 -10.68
CA ASN A 376 -13.63 -17.40 -10.66
C ASN A 376 -13.93 -16.00 -11.23
N TRP A 377 -13.45 -14.96 -10.57
CA TRP A 377 -13.96 -13.61 -10.84
C TRP A 377 -12.85 -12.61 -11.12
N ALA A 378 -13.03 -11.84 -12.19
CA ALA A 378 -12.16 -10.72 -12.51
C ALA A 378 -12.93 -9.40 -12.41
N TYR A 379 -12.39 -8.44 -11.66
CA TYR A 379 -12.96 -7.11 -11.50
C TYR A 379 -11.91 -6.06 -11.83
N GLY A 380 -12.18 -5.20 -12.82
CA GLY A 380 -11.33 -4.03 -13.05
C GLY A 380 -11.37 -3.10 -11.85
N ILE A 381 -12.58 -2.64 -11.50
CA ILE A 381 -12.87 -1.88 -10.28
C ILE A 381 -14.07 -2.54 -9.58
N ASP A 382 -13.89 -2.95 -8.33
CA ASP A 382 -14.93 -3.49 -7.45
C ASP A 382 -15.15 -2.57 -6.25
N VAL A 383 -16.38 -2.08 -6.10
CA VAL A 383 -16.78 -1.19 -5.02
C VAL A 383 -18.01 -1.76 -4.32
N ARG A 384 -17.87 -2.03 -3.02
CA ARG A 384 -18.95 -2.58 -2.22
C ARG A 384 -20.10 -1.59 -2.06
N ASN A 385 -19.89 -0.37 -1.56
CA ASN A 385 -20.95 0.63 -1.46
C ASN A 385 -20.46 2.00 -1.94
N MET A 386 -21.34 2.75 -2.62
CA MET A 386 -21.08 4.15 -3.00
C MET A 386 -22.02 5.07 -2.22
N GLY A 387 -21.44 5.95 -1.43
CA GLY A 387 -22.12 7.02 -0.72
C GLY A 387 -22.26 8.28 -1.58
N GLU A 388 -23.04 9.24 -1.08
CA GLU A 388 -23.41 10.48 -1.76
C GLU A 388 -22.19 11.22 -2.36
N ASP A 389 -22.31 11.74 -3.58
CA ASP A 389 -21.26 12.49 -4.28
C ASP A 389 -19.95 11.73 -4.55
N SER A 390 -19.88 10.41 -4.25
CA SER A 390 -18.72 9.59 -4.60
C SER A 390 -18.66 9.34 -6.10
N THR A 391 -17.45 9.28 -6.66
CA THR A 391 -17.27 9.16 -8.11
C THR A 391 -16.33 8.02 -8.49
N ILE A 392 -16.69 7.29 -9.55
CA ILE A 392 -15.77 6.43 -10.28
C ILE A 392 -15.65 6.98 -11.69
N THR A 393 -14.44 7.37 -12.09
CA THR A 393 -14.16 7.93 -13.41
C THR A 393 -13.11 7.12 -14.15
N ASN A 394 -13.50 6.50 -15.26
CA ASN A 394 -12.54 6.04 -16.27
C ASN A 394 -12.34 7.17 -17.29
N SER A 395 -11.19 7.84 -17.26
CA SER A 395 -10.87 9.02 -18.06
C SER A 395 -10.66 8.68 -19.53
N GLU A 396 -10.51 9.68 -20.41
CA GLU A 396 -10.39 9.48 -21.87
C GLU A 396 -9.26 8.53 -22.28
N THR A 397 -8.13 8.56 -21.56
CA THR A 397 -6.99 7.65 -21.77
C THR A 397 -7.09 6.35 -20.96
N GLY A 398 -8.08 6.27 -20.06
CA GLY A 398 -8.26 5.17 -19.14
C GLY A 398 -8.67 3.89 -19.86
N VAL A 399 -7.97 2.80 -19.57
CA VAL A 399 -8.29 1.46 -20.05
C VAL A 399 -8.55 0.56 -18.86
N ILE A 400 -9.68 -0.14 -18.86
CA ILE A 400 -10.02 -1.17 -17.89
C ILE A 400 -10.27 -2.47 -18.64
N ASN A 401 -9.46 -3.47 -18.36
CA ASN A 401 -9.56 -4.81 -18.91
C ASN A 401 -9.89 -5.78 -17.78
N ALA A 402 -10.96 -6.55 -17.91
CA ALA A 402 -11.29 -7.63 -16.99
C ALA A 402 -11.51 -8.92 -17.77
N SER A 403 -10.77 -9.98 -17.43
CA SER A 403 -10.87 -11.27 -18.10
C SER A 403 -10.95 -12.41 -17.10
N ALA A 404 -11.96 -13.26 -17.22
CA ALA A 404 -12.12 -14.47 -16.41
C ALA A 404 -12.23 -15.70 -17.31
N ILE A 405 -11.33 -16.68 -17.13
CA ILE A 405 -11.23 -17.85 -18.01
C ILE A 405 -12.38 -18.82 -17.81
N ASP A 406 -12.78 -19.08 -16.56
CA ASP A 406 -13.77 -20.12 -16.24
C ASP A 406 -15.08 -19.56 -15.64
N ALA A 407 -15.18 -18.25 -15.39
CA ALA A 407 -16.38 -17.67 -14.78
C ALA A 407 -16.69 -16.22 -15.23
N GLN A 408 -16.97 -15.30 -14.31
CA GLN A 408 -17.55 -13.99 -14.65
C GLN A 408 -16.51 -12.88 -14.56
N ALA A 409 -16.57 -11.95 -15.52
CA ALA A 409 -15.73 -10.76 -15.51
C ALA A 409 -16.56 -9.48 -15.42
N TYR A 410 -16.00 -8.47 -14.75
CA TYR A 410 -16.63 -7.19 -14.47
C TYR A 410 -15.63 -6.06 -14.75
N GLY A 411 -15.98 -5.10 -15.60
CA GLY A 411 -15.16 -3.92 -15.82
C GLY A 411 -15.21 -3.01 -14.60
N ILE A 412 -16.40 -2.47 -14.33
CA ILE A 412 -16.73 -1.76 -13.09
C ILE A 412 -17.93 -2.42 -12.45
N TYR A 413 -17.79 -2.82 -11.19
CA TYR A 413 -18.85 -3.39 -10.38
C TYR A 413 -19.10 -2.53 -9.14
N VAL A 414 -20.37 -2.17 -8.93
CA VAL A 414 -20.82 -1.42 -7.76
C VAL A 414 -21.96 -2.17 -7.09
N HIS A 415 -21.77 -2.60 -5.84
CA HIS A 415 -22.76 -3.33 -5.06
C HIS A 415 -23.53 -2.40 -4.08
N SER A 416 -24.04 -1.24 -4.52
CA SER A 416 -24.63 -0.28 -3.59
C SER A 416 -25.77 -0.91 -2.76
N SER A 417 -25.80 -0.66 -1.45
CA SER A 417 -26.86 -1.12 -0.55
C SER A 417 -27.55 0.03 0.19
N LEU A 418 -27.23 1.27 -0.18
CA LEU A 418 -27.73 2.49 0.46
C LEU A 418 -28.35 3.40 -0.59
N ASN A 419 -29.38 4.16 -0.20
CA ASN A 419 -30.24 4.97 -1.08
C ASN A 419 -29.53 6.19 -1.71
N ASP A 420 -28.21 6.17 -1.84
CA ASP A 420 -27.37 7.32 -2.16
C ASP A 420 -26.99 7.34 -3.66
N SER A 421 -26.60 8.50 -4.17
CA SER A 421 -26.31 8.75 -5.58
C SER A 421 -24.97 8.14 -6.01
N ALA A 422 -24.99 7.09 -6.83
CA ALA A 422 -23.78 6.60 -7.49
C ALA A 422 -23.47 7.43 -8.74
N SER A 423 -22.25 8.00 -8.84
CA SER A 423 -21.78 8.68 -10.04
C SER A 423 -20.67 7.87 -10.71
N VAL A 424 -20.98 7.30 -11.87
CA VAL A 424 -20.02 6.52 -12.66
C VAL A 424 -19.90 7.11 -14.05
N VAL A 425 -18.67 7.49 -14.43
CA VAL A 425 -18.38 8.11 -15.72
C VAL A 425 -17.33 7.29 -16.46
N ASN A 426 -17.69 6.78 -17.63
CA ASN A 426 -16.74 6.18 -18.57
C ASN A 426 -16.50 7.14 -19.74
N ASN A 427 -15.31 7.72 -19.81
CA ASN A 427 -14.79 8.48 -20.95
C ASN A 427 -13.79 7.67 -21.78
N GLY A 428 -13.22 6.61 -21.20
CA GLY A 428 -12.20 5.77 -21.82
C GLY A 428 -12.73 4.47 -22.38
N THR A 429 -11.93 3.42 -22.27
CA THR A 429 -12.25 2.07 -22.76
C THR A 429 -12.44 1.11 -21.59
N ILE A 430 -13.52 0.34 -21.62
CA ILE A 430 -13.76 -0.81 -20.75
C ILE A 430 -13.95 -2.04 -21.65
N MET A 431 -13.09 -3.03 -21.50
CA MET A 431 -13.15 -4.31 -22.22
C MET A 431 -13.28 -5.45 -21.21
N VAL A 432 -14.32 -6.26 -21.37
CA VAL A 432 -14.62 -7.34 -20.45
C VAL A 432 -14.85 -8.63 -21.21
N ASP A 433 -14.14 -9.68 -20.82
CA ASP A 433 -14.27 -11.01 -21.42
C ASP A 433 -14.45 -12.07 -20.33
N GLY A 434 -15.59 -12.73 -20.30
CA GLY A 434 -15.88 -13.78 -19.33
C GLY A 434 -16.23 -15.08 -20.03
N HIS A 435 -16.47 -16.14 -19.25
CA HIS A 435 -16.90 -17.43 -19.76
C HIS A 435 -18.39 -17.71 -19.46
N SER A 436 -18.79 -17.49 -18.21
CA SER A 436 -20.17 -17.69 -17.75
C SER A 436 -20.99 -16.39 -17.74
N GLY A 437 -20.32 -15.24 -17.74
CA GLY A 437 -20.92 -13.90 -17.86
C GLY A 437 -19.85 -12.81 -17.99
N ALA A 438 -20.17 -11.74 -18.68
CA ALA A 438 -19.29 -10.58 -18.78
C ALA A 438 -20.11 -9.31 -18.59
N HIS A 439 -19.61 -8.39 -17.79
CA HIS A 439 -20.32 -7.18 -17.40
C HIS A 439 -19.41 -5.97 -17.50
N GLY A 440 -19.62 -5.13 -18.52
CA GLY A 440 -18.88 -3.88 -18.72
C GLY A 440 -19.00 -2.96 -17.52
N LEU A 441 -20.21 -2.45 -17.30
CA LEU A 441 -20.61 -1.73 -16.09
C LEU A 441 -21.80 -2.45 -15.46
N ARG A 442 -21.67 -2.84 -14.19
CA ARG A 442 -22.77 -3.41 -13.40
C ARG A 442 -22.96 -2.64 -12.11
N ILE A 443 -24.19 -2.16 -11.90
CA ILE A 443 -24.59 -1.44 -10.70
C ILE A 443 -25.80 -2.16 -10.10
N ASN A 444 -25.63 -2.66 -8.89
CA ASN A 444 -26.73 -3.20 -8.11
C ASN A 444 -27.33 -2.07 -7.25
N TYR A 445 -28.66 -1.97 -7.23
CA TYR A 445 -29.40 -1.00 -6.41
C TYR A 445 -29.05 0.48 -6.66
N ALA A 446 -29.23 0.95 -7.90
CA ALA A 446 -29.08 2.37 -8.21
C ALA A 446 -30.25 3.19 -7.62
N SER A 447 -29.93 4.27 -6.90
CA SER A 447 -30.93 5.25 -6.44
C SER A 447 -31.41 6.15 -7.59
N ALA A 448 -32.51 6.88 -7.38
CA ALA A 448 -33.03 7.87 -8.34
C ALA A 448 -32.02 8.97 -8.70
N ASP A 449 -31.11 9.29 -7.78
CA ASP A 449 -30.11 10.34 -7.94
C ASP A 449 -28.80 9.80 -8.54
N SER A 450 -28.72 8.51 -8.86
CA SER A 450 -27.56 7.93 -9.52
C SER A 450 -27.44 8.43 -10.97
N ASN A 451 -26.25 8.90 -11.33
CA ASN A 451 -25.94 9.44 -12.66
C ASN A 451 -24.82 8.64 -13.32
N ILE A 452 -25.20 7.85 -14.32
CA ILE A 452 -24.29 6.96 -15.01
C ILE A 452 -24.09 7.48 -16.42
N THR A 453 -22.86 7.82 -16.79
CA THR A 453 -22.55 8.41 -18.10
C THR A 453 -21.50 7.60 -18.83
N ASN A 454 -21.85 7.17 -20.06
CA ASN A 454 -20.92 6.59 -21.00
C ASN A 454 -20.64 7.57 -22.15
N ASN A 455 -19.44 8.15 -22.15
CA ASN A 455 -18.86 8.95 -23.23
C ASN A 455 -17.80 8.17 -24.03
N GLY A 456 -17.32 7.05 -23.50
CA GLY A 456 -16.30 6.20 -24.10
C GLY A 456 -16.85 4.89 -24.66
N THR A 457 -16.02 3.86 -24.71
CA THR A 457 -16.39 2.53 -25.21
C THR A 457 -16.50 1.52 -24.08
N ILE A 458 -17.59 0.76 -24.06
CA ILE A 458 -17.74 -0.41 -23.22
C ILE A 458 -18.05 -1.61 -24.12
N THR A 459 -17.17 -2.62 -24.08
CA THR A 459 -17.34 -3.86 -24.83
C THR A 459 -17.33 -5.05 -23.88
N ALA A 460 -18.35 -5.90 -23.99
CA ALA A 460 -18.41 -7.16 -23.27
C ALA A 460 -18.46 -8.32 -24.27
N THR A 461 -17.70 -9.39 -24.00
CA THR A 461 -17.67 -10.63 -24.77
C THR A 461 -17.71 -11.86 -23.88
N ILE A 462 -18.13 -12.98 -24.46
CA ILE A 462 -17.91 -14.30 -23.88
C ILE A 462 -16.92 -15.05 -24.75
N ASP A 463 -15.81 -15.50 -24.17
CA ASP A 463 -14.73 -16.20 -24.88
C ASP A 463 -14.31 -15.47 -26.19
N GLY A 464 -14.24 -14.13 -26.13
CA GLY A 464 -13.90 -13.25 -27.25
C GLY A 464 -15.01 -13.02 -28.29
N VAL A 465 -16.23 -13.47 -28.05
CA VAL A 465 -17.37 -13.36 -28.99
C VAL A 465 -18.55 -12.58 -28.37
N ALA A 466 -19.27 -11.82 -29.19
CA ALA A 466 -20.50 -11.16 -28.77
C ALA A 466 -21.60 -12.20 -28.43
N ASP A 467 -22.12 -12.17 -27.21
CA ASP A 467 -23.09 -13.15 -26.69
C ASP A 467 -24.14 -12.48 -25.80
N TYR A 468 -25.33 -13.05 -25.69
CA TYR A 468 -26.40 -12.55 -24.83
C TYR A 468 -26.03 -12.50 -23.34
N ARG A 469 -25.03 -13.26 -22.88
CA ARG A 469 -24.51 -13.22 -21.50
C ARG A 469 -23.42 -12.16 -21.29
N ALA A 470 -22.99 -11.51 -22.36
CA ALA A 470 -22.02 -10.41 -22.30
C ALA A 470 -22.75 -9.08 -22.31
N TYR A 471 -22.92 -8.50 -21.13
CA TYR A 471 -23.63 -7.24 -20.92
C TYR A 471 -22.66 -6.07 -20.93
N SER A 472 -22.82 -5.11 -21.83
CA SER A 472 -22.09 -3.84 -21.73
C SER A 472 -22.58 -3.02 -20.54
N LEU A 473 -23.84 -3.17 -20.16
CA LEU A 473 -24.47 -2.40 -19.08
C LEU A 473 -25.52 -3.24 -18.35
N VAL A 474 -25.42 -3.27 -17.02
CA VAL A 474 -26.42 -3.85 -16.12
C VAL A 474 -26.74 -2.86 -15.01
N GLU A 475 -28.02 -2.55 -14.86
CA GLU A 475 -28.60 -1.84 -13.73
C GLU A 475 -29.84 -2.64 -13.29
N ASP A 476 -29.71 -3.33 -12.14
CA ASP A 476 -30.63 -4.40 -11.74
C ASP A 476 -31.89 -3.89 -11.00
N THR A 477 -31.80 -2.78 -10.25
CA THR A 477 -32.88 -2.33 -9.36
C THR A 477 -32.75 -0.82 -9.08
N GLY A 478 -33.52 -0.01 -9.80
CA GLY A 478 -33.46 1.44 -9.69
C GLY A 478 -34.36 2.10 -10.73
N THR A 479 -35.67 2.13 -10.48
CA THR A 479 -36.67 2.57 -11.48
C THR A 479 -36.49 4.00 -11.96
N ASP A 480 -35.69 4.79 -11.26
CA ASP A 480 -35.49 6.22 -11.50
C ASP A 480 -34.03 6.58 -11.89
N ALA A 481 -33.09 5.62 -11.90
CA ALA A 481 -31.72 5.91 -12.31
C ALA A 481 -31.66 6.40 -13.76
N VAL A 482 -30.81 7.41 -14.03
CA VAL A 482 -30.63 7.93 -15.39
C VAL A 482 -29.28 7.51 -15.92
N ILE A 483 -29.31 6.70 -16.98
CA ILE A 483 -28.12 6.27 -17.71
C ILE A 483 -28.05 7.03 -19.03
N ASN A 484 -26.94 7.73 -19.26
CA ASN A 484 -26.69 8.51 -20.46
C ASN A 484 -25.59 7.83 -21.30
N ASN A 485 -25.96 7.23 -22.43
CA ASN A 485 -25.01 6.91 -23.48
C ASN A 485 -24.92 8.11 -24.42
N THR A 486 -23.85 8.90 -24.33
CA THR A 486 -23.75 10.19 -25.04
C THR A 486 -23.33 10.00 -26.50
N ALA A 487 -23.21 11.09 -27.27
CA ALA A 487 -22.90 11.02 -28.70
C ALA A 487 -21.60 10.27 -29.05
N ASN A 488 -20.63 10.25 -28.13
CA ASN A 488 -19.38 9.51 -28.29
C ASN A 488 -19.42 8.12 -27.65
N GLY A 489 -20.47 7.85 -26.85
CA GLY A 489 -20.62 6.61 -26.11
C GLY A 489 -20.92 5.42 -27.01
N VAL A 490 -20.20 4.32 -26.77
CA VAL A 490 -20.40 3.03 -27.43
C VAL A 490 -20.69 1.96 -26.36
N LEU A 491 -21.81 1.26 -26.52
CA LEU A 491 -22.19 0.09 -25.74
C LEU A 491 -22.25 -1.13 -26.66
N ASN A 492 -21.24 -1.99 -26.61
CA ASN A 492 -21.14 -3.22 -27.39
C ASN A 492 -21.37 -4.43 -26.49
N GLY A 493 -22.57 -4.99 -26.56
CA GLY A 493 -23.00 -6.09 -25.70
C GLY A 493 -24.50 -6.06 -25.44
N ASN A 494 -24.98 -7.04 -24.69
CA ASN A 494 -26.34 -7.04 -24.18
C ASN A 494 -26.52 -5.95 -23.10
N LEU A 495 -27.77 -5.64 -22.75
CA LEU A 495 -28.05 -4.68 -21.67
C LEU A 495 -29.29 -5.06 -20.87
N THR A 496 -29.27 -4.68 -19.59
CA THR A 496 -30.41 -4.73 -18.68
C THR A 496 -30.45 -3.44 -17.88
N VAL A 497 -31.49 -2.63 -18.03
CA VAL A 497 -31.64 -1.35 -17.34
C VAL A 497 -33.07 -1.22 -16.80
N ALA A 498 -33.21 -1.16 -15.48
CA ALA A 498 -34.49 -0.94 -14.81
C ALA A 498 -34.90 0.55 -14.79
N GLY A 499 -33.94 1.46 -14.89
CA GLY A 499 -34.17 2.90 -14.97
C GLY A 499 -34.43 3.45 -16.39
N THR A 500 -34.00 4.70 -16.62
CA THR A 500 -34.06 5.37 -17.91
C THR A 500 -32.74 5.31 -18.65
N LEU A 501 -32.72 4.67 -19.81
CA LEU A 501 -31.60 4.67 -20.74
C LEU A 501 -31.81 5.72 -21.84
N ARG A 502 -31.00 6.78 -21.81
CA ARG A 502 -30.95 7.81 -22.87
C ARG A 502 -29.80 7.51 -23.81
N ASN A 503 -30.11 7.20 -25.05
CA ASN A 503 -29.11 6.89 -26.06
C ASN A 503 -28.97 8.02 -27.08
N SER A 504 -27.78 8.60 -27.13
CA SER A 504 -27.34 9.57 -28.14
C SER A 504 -26.13 9.08 -28.95
N GLY A 505 -25.52 7.97 -28.56
CA GLY A 505 -24.39 7.31 -29.23
C GLY A 505 -24.77 5.98 -29.84
N LEU A 506 -23.86 5.01 -29.80
CA LEU A 506 -24.06 3.67 -30.35
C LEU A 506 -24.42 2.66 -29.26
N ILE A 507 -25.48 1.89 -29.51
CA ILE A 507 -25.77 0.63 -28.81
C ILE A 507 -25.76 -0.47 -29.87
N SER A 508 -24.93 -1.50 -29.67
CA SER A 508 -24.82 -2.65 -30.57
C SER A 508 -25.07 -3.96 -29.84
N LEU A 509 -26.19 -4.61 -30.15
CA LEU A 509 -26.67 -5.81 -29.46
C LEU A 509 -26.18 -7.10 -30.14
N PRO A 510 -25.85 -8.16 -29.38
CA PRO A 510 -25.43 -9.44 -29.93
C PRO A 510 -26.59 -10.18 -30.59
N HIS A 511 -26.34 -10.84 -31.73
CA HIS A 511 -27.37 -11.48 -32.56
C HIS A 511 -28.25 -12.52 -31.83
N ASN A 512 -27.73 -13.11 -30.75
CA ASN A 512 -28.40 -14.16 -29.98
C ASN A 512 -29.17 -13.64 -28.74
N ALA A 513 -29.25 -12.32 -28.52
CA ALA A 513 -30.09 -11.70 -27.48
C ALA A 513 -31.59 -11.72 -27.87
N THR A 514 -32.22 -12.89 -27.78
CA THR A 514 -33.58 -13.14 -28.30
C THR A 514 -34.47 -13.91 -27.31
N GLY A 515 -35.80 -13.82 -27.43
CA GLY A 515 -36.72 -14.65 -26.64
C GLY A 515 -36.65 -14.33 -25.14
N TYR A 516 -36.23 -15.27 -24.29
CA TYR A 516 -36.00 -14.99 -22.86
C TYR A 516 -34.63 -14.37 -22.55
N LYS A 517 -33.82 -14.12 -23.59
CA LYS A 517 -32.43 -13.63 -23.51
C LYS A 517 -32.29 -12.22 -24.10
N TYR A 518 -33.39 -11.48 -24.22
CA TYR A 518 -33.41 -10.15 -24.83
C TYR A 518 -32.56 -9.13 -24.06
N ALA A 519 -32.24 -8.03 -24.72
CA ALA A 519 -31.85 -6.79 -24.06
C ALA A 519 -33.09 -6.12 -23.45
N GLN A 520 -32.94 -5.46 -22.30
CA GLN A 520 -34.03 -4.76 -21.61
C GLN A 520 -33.64 -3.34 -21.19
N ALA A 521 -34.51 -2.38 -21.49
CA ALA A 521 -34.47 -1.05 -20.90
C ALA A 521 -35.90 -0.60 -20.59
N ASP A 522 -36.24 -0.40 -19.31
CA ASP A 522 -37.62 -0.08 -18.90
C ASP A 522 -38.12 1.20 -19.56
N ASN A 523 -37.34 2.29 -19.47
CA ASN A 523 -37.59 3.53 -20.19
C ASN A 523 -36.45 3.80 -21.19
N PHE A 524 -36.71 3.62 -22.48
CA PHE A 524 -35.73 3.86 -23.54
C PHE A 524 -36.00 5.16 -24.28
N ILE A 525 -35.01 6.05 -24.33
CA ILE A 525 -35.09 7.31 -25.06
C ILE A 525 -33.98 7.32 -26.11
N GLN A 526 -34.37 7.21 -27.37
CA GLN A 526 -33.47 7.41 -28.50
C GLN A 526 -33.49 8.88 -28.91
N THR A 527 -32.33 9.54 -28.83
CA THR A 527 -32.19 10.91 -29.33
C THR A 527 -31.87 10.92 -30.82
N ALA A 528 -31.94 12.09 -31.46
CA ALA A 528 -31.74 12.25 -32.90
C ALA A 528 -30.34 11.82 -33.40
N THR A 529 -29.34 11.74 -32.52
CA THR A 529 -27.98 11.29 -32.87
C THR A 529 -27.73 9.83 -32.51
N GLY A 530 -28.60 9.21 -31.72
CA GLY A 530 -28.43 7.84 -31.27
C GLY A 530 -28.58 6.83 -32.41
N THR A 531 -27.81 5.75 -32.33
CA THR A 531 -27.93 4.57 -33.18
C THR A 531 -28.15 3.32 -32.32
N LEU A 532 -29.11 2.49 -32.72
CA LEU A 532 -29.33 1.16 -32.16
C LEU A 532 -29.11 0.14 -33.27
N GLU A 533 -28.07 -0.68 -33.13
CA GLU A 533 -27.76 -1.79 -34.02
C GLU A 533 -28.33 -3.10 -33.46
N ILE A 534 -29.08 -3.79 -34.31
CA ILE A 534 -29.66 -5.10 -34.02
C ILE A 534 -28.79 -6.16 -34.67
N GLY A 535 -28.20 -7.03 -33.85
CA GLY A 535 -27.46 -8.18 -34.34
C GLY A 535 -28.35 -9.12 -35.14
N LEU A 536 -27.85 -9.57 -36.30
CA LEU A 536 -28.55 -10.48 -37.20
C LEU A 536 -27.71 -11.75 -37.38
N PHE A 537 -28.35 -12.91 -37.29
CA PHE A 537 -27.77 -14.19 -37.68
C PHE A 537 -28.64 -14.83 -38.77
N SER A 538 -27.97 -15.22 -39.84
CA SER A 538 -28.57 -15.91 -40.98
C SER A 538 -27.78 -17.19 -41.26
N ASP A 539 -28.39 -18.35 -41.03
CA ASP A 539 -27.82 -19.62 -41.48
C ASP A 539 -28.37 -19.96 -42.86
N ALA A 540 -27.52 -19.81 -43.89
CA ALA A 540 -27.84 -20.14 -45.28
C ALA A 540 -27.55 -21.61 -45.62
N THR A 541 -27.15 -22.46 -44.67
CA THR A 541 -26.73 -23.85 -44.93
C THR A 541 -27.83 -24.90 -44.84
N LEU A 542 -29.06 -24.52 -44.53
CA LEU A 542 -30.21 -25.42 -44.64
C LEU A 542 -30.55 -25.58 -46.13
N GLY A 543 -30.47 -26.82 -46.64
CA GLY A 543 -30.60 -27.17 -48.06
C GLY A 543 -31.87 -26.64 -48.74
N GLU A 544 -31.89 -26.67 -50.08
CA GLU A 544 -32.79 -25.98 -51.02
C GLU A 544 -34.32 -25.98 -50.71
N ASP A 545 -34.79 -26.79 -49.74
CA ASP A 545 -36.19 -26.90 -49.32
C ASP A 545 -36.50 -26.34 -47.90
N SER A 546 -35.53 -25.75 -47.20
CA SER A 546 -35.72 -25.18 -45.85
C SER A 546 -35.62 -23.65 -45.87
N ALA A 547 -36.64 -22.95 -45.37
CA ALA A 547 -36.55 -21.50 -45.20
C ALA A 547 -35.37 -21.14 -44.27
N PRO A 548 -34.56 -20.12 -44.59
CA PRO A 548 -33.44 -19.71 -43.76
C PRO A 548 -33.93 -19.34 -42.35
N ILE A 549 -33.27 -19.89 -41.32
CA ILE A 549 -33.52 -19.47 -39.94
C ILE A 549 -32.82 -18.13 -39.75
N MET A 550 -33.63 -17.07 -39.65
CA MET A 550 -33.18 -15.73 -39.33
C MET A 550 -33.48 -15.47 -37.86
N SER A 551 -32.46 -15.18 -37.05
CA SER A 551 -32.63 -14.69 -35.69
C SER A 551 -32.01 -13.30 -35.57
N TYR A 552 -32.68 -12.42 -34.83
CA TYR A 552 -32.24 -11.05 -34.63
C TYR A 552 -32.43 -10.65 -33.16
N SER A 553 -31.52 -9.82 -32.66
CA SER A 553 -31.59 -9.32 -31.28
C SER A 553 -32.89 -8.56 -31.01
N GLN A 554 -33.35 -8.60 -29.77
CA GLN A 554 -34.54 -7.89 -29.33
C GLN A 554 -34.18 -6.94 -28.18
N LEU A 555 -34.66 -5.69 -28.26
CA LEU A 555 -34.70 -4.76 -27.15
C LEU A 555 -36.14 -4.66 -26.64
N ARG A 556 -36.37 -5.05 -25.39
CA ARG A 556 -37.66 -4.94 -24.72
C ARG A 556 -37.70 -3.69 -23.86
N THR A 557 -38.79 -2.94 -23.97
CA THR A 557 -39.00 -1.70 -23.22
C THR A 557 -40.43 -1.60 -22.69
N ASN A 558 -40.64 -0.98 -21.53
CA ASN A 558 -41.98 -0.62 -21.06
C ASN A 558 -42.45 0.67 -21.73
N ASN A 559 -41.56 1.65 -21.84
CA ASN A 559 -41.78 2.90 -22.56
C ASN A 559 -40.62 3.17 -23.52
N ALA A 560 -40.94 3.59 -24.74
CA ALA A 560 -39.95 4.00 -25.73
C ALA A 560 -40.32 5.36 -26.34
N SER A 561 -39.33 6.24 -26.48
CA SER A 561 -39.45 7.52 -27.16
C SER A 561 -38.33 7.67 -28.20
N PHE A 562 -38.68 8.16 -29.38
CA PHE A 562 -37.76 8.39 -30.49
C PHE A 562 -37.92 9.85 -30.93
N ALA A 563 -36.82 10.61 -30.87
CA ALA A 563 -36.79 12.03 -31.23
C ALA A 563 -36.54 12.25 -32.73
#